data_AF-A0A6P0YID4-F1
#
_entry.id   AF-A0A6P0YID4-F1
#
_cell.length_a   1.000
_cell.length_b   1.000
_cell.length_c   1.000
_cell.angle_alpha   90.00
_cell.angle_beta   90.00
_cell.angle_gamma   90.00
#
_symmetry.space_group_name_H-M   'P 1'
#
loop_
_entity.id
_entity.type
_entity.pdbx_description
1 polymer ?
#
loop_
_entity_poly.entity_id
_entity_poly.type
_entity_poly.pdbx_seq_one_letter_code
_entity_poly.pdbx_strand_id
1 'polypeptide(L)'
;SLLLASDEVNQIFEYPEIAKDFFPLLRSWYEEAKRQPVWQKLRLVVVHSTEIYVPLQLKQSPFNVGLPIQLGSLSLEAVLELAKSYGLNWSDGEEAHLLMATTGGHPTLVHLAIYHLSREDVTMRQLLETAATSTGIYANHLRRHQVKLEEEPELAIALQNLVNTNEPMLLKPIIAYKLSNMGLIKLDANKATLTCDLYRQYFSSQQQS
;
A
#
# COMPACT_ATOMS: atom_id res chain seq x y z
N SER A 1 -30.71 -7.14 -7.70
CA SER A 1 -29.34 -6.93 -8.22
C SER A 1 -28.43 -7.96 -7.58
N LEU A 2 -27.40 -8.41 -8.31
CA LEU A 2 -26.36 -9.32 -7.84
C LEU A 2 -25.05 -8.53 -7.75
N LEU A 3 -24.28 -8.75 -6.68
CA LEU A 3 -22.92 -8.21 -6.52
C LEU A 3 -21.95 -9.39 -6.52
N LEU A 4 -20.94 -9.34 -7.38
CA LEU A 4 -19.79 -10.24 -7.35
C LEU A 4 -18.58 -9.44 -6.92
N ALA A 5 -18.00 -9.81 -5.79
CA ALA A 5 -16.74 -9.26 -5.30
C ALA A 5 -15.65 -10.32 -5.45
N SER A 6 -14.59 -9.98 -6.18
CA SER A 6 -13.42 -10.82 -6.35
C SER A 6 -12.24 -10.13 -5.68
N ASP A 7 -11.75 -10.74 -4.61
CA ASP A 7 -10.60 -10.26 -3.86
C ASP A 7 -9.29 -10.82 -4.44
N GLU A 8 -8.21 -10.08 -4.28
CA GLU A 8 -6.84 -10.44 -4.69
C GLU A 8 -6.73 -11.01 -6.12
N VAL A 9 -7.47 -10.46 -7.10
CA VAL A 9 -7.47 -11.01 -8.47
C VAL A 9 -6.09 -10.98 -9.15
N ASN A 10 -5.14 -10.23 -8.59
CA ASN A 10 -3.74 -10.24 -9.02
C ASN A 10 -3.08 -11.63 -8.91
N GLN A 11 -3.55 -12.54 -8.05
CA GLN A 11 -3.05 -13.91 -8.02
C GLN A 11 -3.32 -14.67 -9.32
N ILE A 12 -4.39 -14.33 -10.05
CA ILE A 12 -4.75 -14.96 -11.32
C ILE A 12 -3.67 -14.69 -12.39
N PHE A 13 -2.88 -13.62 -12.24
CA PHE A 13 -1.76 -13.34 -13.15
C PHE A 13 -0.67 -14.41 -13.15
N GLU A 14 -0.53 -15.19 -12.07
CA GLU A 14 0.38 -16.34 -12.01
C GLU A 14 -0.05 -17.48 -12.93
N TYR A 15 -1.29 -17.43 -13.44
CA TYR A 15 -1.88 -18.42 -14.35
C TYR A 15 -2.28 -17.76 -15.68
N PRO A 16 -1.33 -17.51 -16.61
CA PRO A 16 -1.58 -16.76 -17.83
C PRO A 16 -2.73 -17.31 -18.69
N GLU A 17 -2.88 -18.63 -18.75
CA GLU A 17 -3.95 -19.28 -19.51
C GLU A 17 -5.34 -19.00 -18.92
N ILE A 18 -5.45 -18.85 -17.60
CA ILE A 18 -6.71 -18.47 -16.93
C ILE A 18 -6.93 -16.96 -17.08
N ALA A 19 -5.88 -16.15 -16.87
CA ALA A 19 -5.94 -14.69 -16.93
C ALA A 19 -6.43 -14.19 -18.31
N LYS A 20 -6.02 -14.84 -19.39
CA LYS A 20 -6.40 -14.51 -20.77
C LYS A 20 -7.91 -14.58 -21.02
N ASP A 21 -8.64 -15.43 -20.30
CA ASP A 21 -10.09 -15.58 -20.47
C ASP A 21 -10.87 -14.85 -19.37
N PHE A 22 -10.39 -14.93 -18.13
CA PHE A 22 -11.08 -14.39 -16.97
C PHE A 22 -11.24 -12.86 -17.02
N PHE A 23 -10.16 -12.12 -17.31
CA PHE A 23 -10.18 -10.66 -17.31
C PHE A 23 -11.04 -10.06 -18.44
N PRO A 24 -10.97 -10.55 -19.69
CA PRO A 24 -11.90 -10.17 -20.74
C PRO A 24 -13.36 -10.46 -20.42
N LEU A 25 -13.66 -11.56 -19.71
CA LEU A 25 -15.02 -11.89 -19.29
C LEU A 25 -15.60 -10.82 -18.36
N LEU A 26 -14.84 -10.40 -17.34
CA LEU A 26 -15.26 -9.32 -16.45
C LEU A 26 -15.53 -8.02 -17.21
N ARG A 27 -14.65 -7.68 -18.16
CA ARG A 27 -14.83 -6.52 -19.04
C ARG A 27 -16.07 -6.66 -19.91
N SER A 28 -16.33 -7.84 -20.46
CA SER A 28 -17.51 -8.11 -21.30
C SER A 28 -18.80 -7.88 -20.53
N TRP A 29 -18.91 -8.36 -19.29
CA TRP A 29 -20.08 -8.11 -18.44
C TRP A 29 -20.29 -6.62 -18.15
N TYR A 30 -19.21 -5.88 -17.89
CA TYR A 30 -19.27 -4.43 -17.71
C TYR A 30 -19.77 -3.71 -18.98
N GLU A 31 -19.29 -4.09 -20.16
CA GLU A 31 -19.72 -3.47 -21.42
C GLU A 31 -21.17 -3.84 -21.79
N GLU A 32 -21.61 -5.07 -21.52
CA GLU A 32 -22.99 -5.50 -21.76
C GLU A 32 -23.98 -4.78 -20.83
N ALA A 33 -23.59 -4.43 -19.60
CA ALA A 33 -24.42 -3.61 -18.72
C ALA A 33 -24.76 -2.24 -19.32
N LYS A 34 -23.95 -1.70 -20.22
CA LYS A 34 -24.25 -0.43 -20.92
C LYS A 34 -25.34 -0.59 -21.99
N ARG A 35 -25.58 -1.82 -22.47
CA ARG A 35 -26.47 -2.10 -23.61
C ARG A 35 -27.76 -2.79 -23.18
N GLN A 36 -27.69 -3.66 -22.19
CA GLN A 36 -28.76 -4.58 -21.84
C GLN A 36 -29.23 -4.37 -20.38
N PRO A 37 -30.53 -4.11 -20.14
CA PRO A 37 -31.07 -3.87 -18.80
C PRO A 37 -30.88 -5.04 -17.82
N VAL A 38 -30.79 -6.28 -18.31
CA VAL A 38 -30.54 -7.45 -17.44
C VAL A 38 -29.14 -7.38 -16.82
N TRP A 39 -28.13 -6.96 -17.60
CA TRP A 39 -26.74 -6.88 -17.15
C TRP A 39 -26.48 -5.71 -16.19
N GLN A 40 -27.31 -4.66 -16.21
CA GLN A 40 -27.27 -3.58 -15.20
C GLN A 40 -27.57 -4.05 -13.78
N LYS A 41 -28.18 -5.24 -13.64
CA LYS A 41 -28.43 -5.84 -12.33
C LYS A 41 -27.19 -6.51 -11.74
N LEU A 42 -26.13 -6.72 -12.53
CA LEU A 42 -24.86 -7.27 -12.08
C LEU A 42 -23.87 -6.13 -11.73
N ARG A 43 -23.38 -6.14 -10.50
CA ARG A 43 -22.32 -5.24 -10.02
C ARG A 43 -21.06 -6.06 -9.77
N LEU A 44 -19.92 -5.55 -10.21
CA LEU A 44 -18.62 -6.18 -10.04
C LEU A 44 -17.75 -5.31 -9.15
N VAL A 45 -17.11 -5.92 -8.15
CA VAL A 45 -16.04 -5.31 -7.35
C VAL A 45 -14.80 -6.17 -7.54
N VAL A 46 -13.73 -5.56 -8.03
CA VAL A 46 -12.47 -6.23 -8.32
C VAL A 46 -11.41 -5.58 -7.46
N VAL A 47 -10.85 -6.34 -6.51
CA VAL A 47 -9.78 -5.88 -5.63
C VAL A 47 -8.48 -6.51 -6.10
N HIS A 48 -7.45 -5.69 -6.25
CA HIS A 48 -6.13 -6.15 -6.67
C HIS A 48 -5.04 -5.33 -6.01
N SER A 49 -3.89 -5.96 -5.75
CA SER A 49 -2.67 -5.26 -5.41
C SER A 49 -2.12 -4.53 -6.64
N THR A 50 -1.57 -3.33 -6.46
CA THR A 50 -0.85 -2.61 -7.51
C THR A 50 0.61 -3.03 -7.61
N GLU A 51 1.14 -3.80 -6.64
CA GLU A 51 2.55 -4.25 -6.62
C GLU A 51 2.91 -5.11 -7.84
N ILE A 52 1.96 -5.88 -8.37
CA ILE A 52 2.19 -6.78 -9.49
C ILE A 52 1.86 -6.06 -10.80
N TYR A 53 2.89 -5.59 -11.49
CA TYR A 53 2.75 -5.06 -12.85
C TYR A 53 2.64 -6.22 -13.86
N VAL A 54 1.42 -6.50 -14.33
CA VAL A 54 1.22 -7.41 -15.46
C VAL A 54 0.74 -6.60 -16.67
N PRO A 55 1.49 -6.59 -17.78
CA PRO A 55 1.06 -5.93 -19.00
C PRO A 55 -0.10 -6.70 -19.63
N LEU A 56 -1.32 -6.39 -19.22
CA LEU A 56 -2.53 -6.83 -19.92
C LEU A 56 -2.69 -6.04 -21.21
N GLN A 57 -3.20 -6.68 -22.26
CA GLN A 57 -3.58 -5.96 -23.47
C GLN A 57 -4.64 -4.90 -23.10
N LEU A 58 -4.40 -3.64 -23.47
CA LEU A 58 -5.22 -2.48 -23.08
C LEU A 58 -6.72 -2.67 -23.32
N LYS A 59 -7.11 -3.41 -24.37
CA LYS A 59 -8.53 -3.65 -24.72
C LYS A 59 -9.17 -4.81 -23.96
N GLN A 60 -8.40 -5.59 -23.21
CA GLN A 60 -8.81 -6.80 -22.50
C GLN A 60 -8.81 -6.62 -20.99
N SER A 61 -8.06 -5.64 -20.48
CA SER A 61 -8.00 -5.34 -19.05
C SER A 61 -9.34 -4.80 -18.52
N PRO A 62 -9.89 -5.35 -17.42
CA PRO A 62 -11.00 -4.75 -16.70
C PRO A 62 -10.55 -3.62 -15.76
N PHE A 63 -9.24 -3.46 -15.53
CA PHE A 63 -8.69 -2.47 -14.59
C PHE A 63 -8.67 -1.04 -15.14
N ASN A 64 -8.99 -0.85 -16.42
CA ASN A 64 -9.11 0.47 -17.05
C ASN A 64 -10.56 0.86 -17.36
N VAL A 65 -11.54 0.16 -16.80
CA VAL A 65 -12.97 0.46 -16.90
C VAL A 65 -13.60 0.51 -15.51
N GLY A 66 -14.79 1.12 -15.42
CA GLY A 66 -15.51 1.27 -14.15
C GLY A 66 -15.01 2.43 -13.29
N LEU A 67 -15.33 2.38 -12.00
CA LEU A 67 -14.93 3.37 -11.02
C LEU A 67 -13.71 2.88 -10.24
N PRO A 68 -12.51 3.48 -10.43
CA PRO A 68 -11.35 3.14 -9.63
C PRO A 68 -11.50 3.70 -8.21
N ILE A 69 -11.27 2.86 -7.21
CA ILE A 69 -11.19 3.27 -5.80
C ILE A 69 -9.76 3.02 -5.34
N GLN A 70 -9.00 4.09 -5.17
CA GLN A 70 -7.65 4.02 -4.62
C GLN A 70 -7.73 4.12 -3.10
N LEU A 71 -7.21 3.11 -2.39
CA LEU A 71 -7.06 3.17 -0.95
C LEU A 71 -5.82 4.02 -0.60
N GLY A 72 -6.01 4.97 0.30
CA GLY A 72 -4.96 5.87 0.79
C GLY A 72 -4.57 5.60 2.24
N SER A 73 -3.67 6.43 2.76
CA SER A 73 -3.35 6.47 4.19
C SER A 73 -4.59 6.84 5.03
N LEU A 74 -4.63 6.34 6.25
CA LEU A 74 -5.60 6.74 7.26
C LEU A 74 -5.39 8.22 7.63
N SER A 75 -6.48 8.95 7.80
CA SER A 75 -6.46 10.28 8.41
C SER A 75 -6.27 10.19 9.92
N LEU A 76 -5.98 11.31 10.56
CA LEU A 76 -5.84 11.38 12.02
C LEU A 76 -7.12 10.90 12.72
N GLU A 77 -8.28 11.31 12.21
CA GLU A 77 -9.58 10.92 12.74
C GLU A 77 -9.78 9.40 12.64
N ALA A 78 -9.42 8.80 11.50
CA ALA A 78 -9.49 7.35 11.33
C ALA A 78 -8.53 6.59 12.26
N VAL A 79 -7.33 7.14 12.53
CA VAL A 79 -6.38 6.57 13.49
C VAL A 79 -6.94 6.63 14.92
N LEU A 80 -7.55 7.76 15.32
CA LEU A 80 -8.18 7.93 16.62
C LEU A 80 -9.39 7.00 16.82
N GLU A 81 -10.24 6.87 15.80
CA GLU A 81 -11.35 5.93 15.81
C GLU A 81 -10.88 4.48 15.94
N LEU A 82 -9.82 4.12 15.20
CA LEU A 82 -9.21 2.80 15.30
C LEU A 82 -8.64 2.56 16.70
N ALA A 83 -7.87 3.49 17.26
CA ALA A 83 -7.31 3.36 18.60
C ALA A 83 -8.41 3.18 19.66
N LYS A 84 -9.49 3.96 19.56
CA LYS A 84 -10.65 3.85 20.44
C LYS A 84 -11.32 2.47 20.34
N SER A 85 -11.44 1.91 19.13
CA SER A 85 -12.02 0.56 18.95
C SER A 85 -11.17 -0.56 19.57
N TYR A 86 -9.88 -0.30 19.77
CA TYR A 86 -8.95 -1.18 20.49
C TYR A 86 -8.85 -0.86 21.99
N GLY A 87 -9.66 0.08 22.49
CA GLY A 87 -9.69 0.45 23.91
C GLY A 87 -8.54 1.36 24.36
N LEU A 88 -7.77 1.92 23.43
CA LEU A 88 -6.74 2.92 23.75
C LEU A 88 -7.37 4.29 23.96
N ASN A 89 -6.95 5.00 25.00
CA ASN A 89 -7.43 6.34 25.32
C ASN A 89 -6.47 7.42 24.79
N TRP A 90 -6.58 7.77 23.51
CA TRP A 90 -5.79 8.83 22.86
C TRP A 90 -6.61 10.11 22.71
N SER A 91 -7.23 10.56 23.80
CA SER A 91 -8.20 11.66 23.77
C SER A 91 -7.59 13.03 23.43
N ASP A 92 -6.30 13.24 23.71
CA ASP A 92 -5.56 14.45 23.35
C ASP A 92 -4.91 14.36 21.95
N GLY A 93 -4.87 13.17 21.37
CA GLY A 93 -4.35 12.88 20.04
C GLY A 93 -2.82 12.86 19.93
N GLU A 94 -2.08 12.98 21.04
CA GLU A 94 -0.62 13.02 21.00
C GLU A 94 -0.03 11.72 20.43
N GLU A 95 -0.50 10.56 20.90
CA GLU A 95 -0.07 9.25 20.39
C GLU A 95 -0.41 9.06 18.92
N ALA A 96 -1.58 9.53 18.48
CA ALA A 96 -2.00 9.45 17.09
C ALA A 96 -1.07 10.28 16.20
N HIS A 97 -0.70 11.49 16.62
CA HIS A 97 0.25 12.33 15.91
C HIS A 97 1.64 11.70 15.82
N LEU A 98 2.16 11.14 16.92
CA LEU A 98 3.45 10.44 16.94
C LEU A 98 3.45 9.22 15.99
N LEU A 99 2.38 8.44 16.03
CA LEU A 99 2.22 7.28 15.16
C LEU A 99 2.10 7.69 13.69
N MET A 100 1.35 8.74 13.39
CA MET A 100 1.22 9.26 12.03
C MET A 100 2.54 9.85 11.50
N ALA A 101 3.32 10.56 12.33
CA ALA A 101 4.64 11.04 11.93
C ALA A 101 5.55 9.87 11.54
N THR A 102 5.50 8.78 12.32
CA THR A 102 6.32 7.59 12.07
C THR A 102 5.86 6.80 10.84
N THR A 103 4.54 6.59 10.69
CA THR A 103 3.98 5.63 9.72
C THR A 103 3.34 6.26 8.50
N GLY A 104 3.17 7.59 8.47
CA GLY A 104 2.48 8.31 7.39
C GLY A 104 1.00 7.93 7.24
N GLY A 105 0.40 7.35 8.28
CA GLY A 105 -0.97 6.83 8.26
C GLY A 105 -1.12 5.52 7.47
N HIS A 106 -0.03 4.80 7.17
CA HIS A 106 -0.10 3.54 6.41
C HIS A 106 -0.96 2.51 7.17
N PRO A 107 -2.09 2.02 6.60
CA PRO A 107 -3.09 1.25 7.34
C PRO A 107 -2.52 0.04 8.10
N THR A 108 -1.68 -0.78 7.44
CA THR A 108 -1.05 -1.94 8.09
C THR A 108 -0.11 -1.57 9.24
N LEU A 109 0.67 -0.50 9.11
CA LEU A 109 1.63 -0.08 10.13
C LEU A 109 0.89 0.50 11.33
N VAL A 110 -0.10 1.37 11.09
CA VAL A 110 -0.96 1.92 12.14
C VAL A 110 -1.67 0.80 12.89
N HIS A 111 -2.28 -0.15 12.17
CA HIS A 111 -2.97 -1.27 12.79
C HIS A 111 -2.03 -2.12 13.65
N LEU A 112 -0.81 -2.42 13.17
CA LEU A 112 0.15 -3.22 13.92
C LEU A 112 0.60 -2.51 15.21
N ALA A 113 0.80 -1.19 15.16
CA ALA A 113 1.08 -0.38 16.33
C ALA A 113 -0.05 -0.44 17.36
N ILE A 114 -1.27 -0.12 16.92
CA ILE A 114 -2.45 -0.10 17.79
C ILE A 114 -2.70 -1.49 18.39
N TYR A 115 -2.56 -2.56 17.60
CA TYR A 115 -2.68 -3.93 18.08
C TYR A 115 -1.72 -4.22 19.24
N HIS A 116 -0.42 -3.97 19.08
CA HIS A 116 0.56 -4.25 20.14
C HIS A 116 0.43 -3.32 21.35
N LEU A 117 0.09 -2.05 21.14
CA LEU A 117 -0.15 -1.09 22.22
C LEU A 117 -1.40 -1.48 23.05
N SER A 118 -2.48 -1.90 22.40
CA SER A 118 -3.72 -2.32 23.08
C SER A 118 -3.56 -3.57 23.94
N ARG A 119 -2.57 -4.40 23.60
CA ARG A 119 -2.22 -5.62 24.34
C ARG A 119 -1.17 -5.38 25.43
N GLU A 120 -0.66 -4.15 25.53
CA GLU A 120 0.45 -3.79 26.41
C GLU A 120 1.73 -4.60 26.13
N ASP A 121 1.88 -5.17 24.92
CA ASP A 121 3.08 -5.91 24.50
C ASP A 121 4.31 -4.97 24.44
N VAL A 122 4.08 -3.69 24.12
CA VAL A 122 5.07 -2.62 24.04
C VAL A 122 4.47 -1.30 24.52
N THR A 123 5.31 -0.39 25.02
CA THR A 123 4.92 1.01 25.27
C THR A 123 5.11 1.86 24.01
N MET A 124 4.43 3.01 23.92
CA MET A 124 4.62 3.96 22.80
C MET A 124 6.09 4.35 22.64
N ARG A 125 6.79 4.62 23.75
CA ARG A 125 8.22 4.93 23.75
C ARG A 125 9.06 3.80 23.13
N GLN A 126 8.87 2.56 23.59
CA GLN A 126 9.60 1.39 23.06
C GLN A 126 9.27 1.15 21.58
N LEU A 127 8.02 1.34 21.18
CA LEU A 127 7.58 1.21 19.80
C LEU A 127 8.35 2.19 18.91
N LEU A 128 8.42 3.48 19.29
CA LEU A 128 9.15 4.50 18.54
C LEU A 128 10.66 4.24 18.51
N GLU A 129 11.25 3.85 19.64
CA GLU A 129 12.69 3.53 19.75
C GLU A 129 13.10 2.32 18.88
N THR A 130 12.22 1.33 18.75
CA THR A 130 12.49 0.09 18.01
C THR A 130 11.86 0.05 16.62
N ALA A 131 11.11 1.09 16.23
CA ALA A 131 10.28 1.08 15.02
C ALA A 131 11.07 0.67 13.77
N ALA A 132 12.23 1.29 13.59
CA ALA A 132 13.12 1.09 12.45
C ALA A 132 14.21 0.03 12.69
N THR A 133 14.03 -0.91 13.63
CA THR A 133 15.01 -1.97 13.90
C THR A 133 14.55 -3.34 13.41
N SER A 134 15.48 -4.29 13.36
CA SER A 134 15.19 -5.69 13.05
C SER A 134 14.45 -6.45 14.17
N THR A 135 14.26 -5.82 15.33
CA THR A 135 13.61 -6.41 16.51
C THR A 135 12.27 -5.76 16.85
N GLY A 136 11.97 -4.60 16.29
CA GLY A 136 10.71 -3.91 16.50
C GLY A 136 9.53 -4.58 15.79
N ILE A 137 8.32 -4.09 16.10
CA ILE A 137 7.07 -4.65 15.58
C ILE A 137 7.01 -4.62 14.04
N TYR A 138 7.67 -3.66 13.40
CA TYR A 138 7.67 -3.50 11.94
C TYR A 138 8.71 -4.34 11.21
N ALA A 139 9.56 -5.10 11.92
CA ALA A 139 10.71 -5.81 11.35
C ALA A 139 10.32 -6.71 10.16
N ASN A 140 9.22 -7.45 10.26
CA ASN A 140 8.76 -8.32 9.17
C ASN A 140 8.34 -7.53 7.92
N HIS A 141 7.64 -6.41 8.11
CA HIS A 141 7.23 -5.52 7.02
C HIS A 141 8.44 -4.93 6.31
N LEU A 142 9.39 -4.40 7.08
CA LEU A 142 10.61 -3.77 6.58
C LEU A 142 11.51 -4.77 5.86
N ARG A 143 11.71 -5.96 6.44
CA ARG A 143 12.48 -7.05 5.82
C ARG A 143 11.89 -7.49 4.49
N ARG A 144 10.56 -7.58 4.36
CA ARG A 144 9.92 -7.93 3.09
C ARG A 144 10.23 -6.91 2.00
N HIS A 145 10.23 -5.61 2.33
CA HIS A 145 10.64 -4.58 1.37
C HIS A 145 12.14 -4.66 1.05
N GLN A 146 12.97 -4.92 2.06
CA GLN A 146 14.42 -5.08 1.88
C GLN A 146 14.74 -6.19 0.86
N VAL A 147 14.15 -7.38 1.02
CA VAL A 147 14.36 -8.50 0.10
C VAL A 147 13.95 -8.13 -1.33
N LYS A 148 12.78 -7.48 -1.51
CA LYS A 148 12.33 -7.02 -2.84
C LYS A 148 13.28 -5.99 -3.46
N LEU A 149 13.86 -5.09 -2.66
CA LEU A 149 14.81 -4.09 -3.15
C LEU A 149 16.15 -4.70 -3.53
N GLU A 150 16.59 -5.76 -2.83
CA GLU A 150 17.79 -6.54 -3.18
C GLU A 150 17.63 -7.27 -4.51
N GLU A 151 16.43 -7.76 -4.82
CA GLU A 151 16.10 -8.39 -6.11
C GLU A 151 16.06 -7.39 -7.28
N GLU A 152 15.78 -6.10 -7.02
CA GLU A 152 15.71 -5.05 -8.03
C GLU A 152 16.63 -3.84 -7.70
N PRO A 153 17.94 -3.91 -8.03
CA PRO A 153 18.92 -2.89 -7.64
C PRO A 153 18.59 -1.46 -8.09
N GLU A 154 17.91 -1.29 -9.23
CA GLU A 154 17.49 0.04 -9.69
C GLU A 154 16.48 0.70 -8.75
N LEU A 155 15.59 -0.08 -8.13
CA LEU A 155 14.63 0.41 -7.13
C LEU A 155 15.37 0.80 -5.84
N ALA A 156 16.32 -0.04 -5.41
CA ALA A 156 17.13 0.22 -4.22
C ALA A 156 17.91 1.54 -4.35
N ILE A 157 18.59 1.76 -5.48
CA ILE A 157 19.34 2.99 -5.75
C ILE A 157 18.41 4.22 -5.72
N ALA A 158 17.25 4.14 -6.38
CA ALA A 158 16.30 5.25 -6.40
C ALA A 158 15.73 5.56 -5.01
N LEU A 159 15.39 4.52 -4.23
CA LEU A 159 14.94 4.69 -2.86
C LEU A 159 16.04 5.30 -1.97
N GLN A 160 17.29 4.86 -2.12
CA GLN A 160 18.41 5.40 -1.35
C GLN A 160 18.65 6.89 -1.65
N ASN A 161 18.49 7.31 -2.89
CA ASN A 161 18.56 8.74 -3.25
C ASN A 161 17.45 9.55 -2.57
N LEU A 162 16.24 9.00 -2.41
CA LEU A 162 15.16 9.62 -1.65
C LEU A 162 15.42 9.63 -0.15
N VAL A 163 16.02 8.58 0.39
CA VAL A 163 16.39 8.49 1.82
C VAL A 163 17.43 9.54 2.18
N ASN A 164 18.37 9.83 1.28
CA ASN A 164 19.45 10.81 1.48
C ASN A 164 19.02 12.26 1.21
N THR A 165 17.78 12.50 0.77
CA THR A 165 17.28 13.84 0.47
C THR A 165 15.97 14.12 1.23
N ASN A 166 15.78 15.38 1.62
CA ASN A 166 14.51 15.83 2.20
C ASN A 166 13.59 16.47 1.15
N GLU A 167 14.05 16.56 -0.10
CA GLU A 167 13.33 17.22 -1.18
C GLU A 167 12.66 16.22 -2.13
N PRO A 168 11.48 16.56 -2.68
CA PRO A 168 10.82 15.74 -3.68
C PRO A 168 11.68 15.56 -4.94
N MET A 169 11.84 14.32 -5.40
CA MET A 169 12.73 13.97 -6.51
C MET A 169 11.98 13.44 -7.74
N LEU A 170 12.39 13.84 -8.93
CA LEU A 170 11.89 13.23 -10.16
C LEU A 170 12.57 11.87 -10.37
N LEU A 171 11.78 10.81 -10.44
CA LEU A 171 12.26 9.45 -10.76
C LEU A 171 11.84 9.05 -12.17
N LYS A 172 12.54 8.07 -12.75
CA LYS A 172 12.06 7.42 -13.98
C LYS A 172 10.64 6.87 -13.76
N PRO A 173 9.69 7.06 -14.70
CA PRO A 173 8.29 6.69 -14.47
C PRO A 173 8.06 5.24 -14.00
N ILE A 174 8.78 4.27 -14.58
CA ILE A 174 8.65 2.86 -14.19
C ILE A 174 9.13 2.59 -12.75
N ILE A 175 10.21 3.27 -12.33
CA ILE A 175 10.76 3.17 -10.97
C ILE A 175 9.82 3.83 -9.96
N ALA A 176 9.33 5.03 -10.30
CA ALA A 176 8.34 5.76 -9.50
C ALA A 176 7.07 4.92 -9.28
N TYR A 177 6.56 4.32 -10.35
CA TYR A 177 5.38 3.47 -10.32
C TYR A 177 5.59 2.24 -9.42
N LYS A 178 6.69 1.49 -9.61
CA LYS A 178 7.00 0.31 -8.79
C LYS A 178 7.14 0.65 -7.31
N LEU A 179 7.94 1.67 -6.97
CA LEU A 179 8.13 2.10 -5.58
C LEU A 179 6.83 2.62 -4.95
N SER A 180 6.00 3.33 -5.72
CA SER A 180 4.70 3.81 -5.25
C SER A 180 3.75 2.65 -4.96
N ASN A 181 3.76 1.61 -5.80
CA ASN A 181 2.92 0.44 -5.60
C ASN A 181 3.38 -0.43 -4.43
N MET A 182 4.69 -0.46 -4.15
CA MET A 182 5.23 -1.01 -2.89
C MET A 182 4.84 -0.19 -1.66
N GLY A 183 4.19 0.98 -1.83
CA GLY A 183 3.82 1.87 -0.74
C GLY A 183 5.00 2.62 -0.10
N LEU A 184 6.20 2.52 -0.66
CA LEU A 184 7.42 3.12 -0.11
C LEU A 184 7.52 4.63 -0.38
N ILE A 185 6.89 5.08 -1.47
CA ILE A 185 6.85 6.49 -1.85
C ILE A 185 5.43 6.95 -2.17
N LYS A 186 5.23 8.26 -2.10
CA LYS A 186 4.07 8.96 -2.67
C LYS A 186 4.53 9.89 -3.79
N LEU A 187 3.66 10.08 -4.78
CA LEU A 187 3.90 10.96 -5.91
C LEU A 187 3.01 12.20 -5.80
N ASP A 188 3.64 13.37 -5.87
CA ASP A 188 2.97 14.66 -6.01
C ASP A 188 3.56 15.42 -7.20
N ALA A 189 2.73 15.78 -8.17
CA ALA A 189 3.16 16.41 -9.43
C ALA A 189 4.39 15.75 -10.08
N ASN A 190 4.39 14.40 -10.17
CA ASN A 190 5.50 13.54 -10.64
C ASN A 190 6.78 13.51 -9.79
N LYS A 191 6.81 14.20 -8.65
CA LYS A 191 7.92 14.13 -7.71
C LYS A 191 7.63 13.11 -6.62
N ALA A 192 8.60 12.24 -6.37
CA ALA A 192 8.56 11.22 -5.35
C ALA A 192 9.03 11.77 -4.00
N THR A 193 8.35 11.37 -2.93
CA THR A 193 8.78 11.53 -1.54
C THR A 193 8.53 10.23 -0.80
N LEU A 194 9.30 9.95 0.26
CA LEU A 194 9.02 8.80 1.12
C LEU A 194 7.62 8.91 1.73
N THR A 195 6.93 7.78 1.86
CA THR A 195 5.58 7.75 2.44
C THR A 195 5.60 8.10 3.92
N CYS A 196 6.66 7.71 4.65
CA CYS A 196 6.77 7.92 6.08
C CYS A 196 8.22 7.90 6.60
N ASP A 197 8.42 8.42 7.81
CA ASP A 197 9.73 8.51 8.45
C ASP A 197 10.29 7.14 8.85
N LEU A 198 9.43 6.15 9.11
CA LEU A 198 9.85 4.78 9.38
C LEU A 198 10.76 4.24 8.26
N TYR A 199 10.38 4.45 7.01
CA TYR A 199 11.17 4.00 5.86
C TYR A 199 12.49 4.77 5.77
N ARG A 200 12.47 6.08 6.02
CA ARG A 200 13.70 6.88 6.06
C ARG A 200 14.68 6.31 7.08
N GLN A 201 14.25 6.13 8.32
CA GLN A 201 15.09 5.65 9.41
C GLN A 201 15.66 4.26 9.11
N TYR A 202 14.82 3.32 8.68
CA TYR A 202 15.24 1.94 8.44
C TYR A 202 16.22 1.83 7.25
N PHE A 203 15.92 2.47 6.13
CA PHE A 203 16.77 2.35 4.94
C PHE A 203 18.04 3.21 5.00
N SER A 204 18.09 4.24 5.86
CA SER A 204 19.32 4.94 6.20
C SER A 204 20.31 4.06 6.97
N SER A 205 19.85 3.28 7.95
CA SER A 205 20.75 2.47 8.78
C SER A 205 21.38 1.29 8.01
N GLN A 206 20.72 0.79 6.97
CA GLN A 206 21.25 -0.29 6.13
C GLN A 206 22.40 0.14 5.21
N GLN A 207 22.76 1.43 5.15
CA GLN A 207 23.94 1.89 4.41
C GLN A 207 25.27 1.55 5.11
N GLN A 208 25.22 1.17 6.39
CA GLN A 208 26.41 0.91 7.21
C GLN A 208 26.72 -0.59 7.37
N SER A 209 25.98 -1.46 6.68
CA SER A 209 26.10 -2.93 6.73
C SER A 209 26.86 -3.50 5.54
#